data_AF-A0A075R4A6-F1
#
_entry.id   AF-A0A075R4A6-F1
#
_cell.length_a   1.000
_cell.length_b   1.000
_cell.length_c   1.000
_cell.angle_alpha   90.00
_cell.angle_beta   90.00
_cell.angle_gamma   90.00
#
_symmetry.space_group_name_H-M   'P 1'
#
loop_
_entity.id
_entity.type
_entity.pdbx_description
1 polymer ?
#
loop_
_entity_poly.entity_id
_entity_poly.type
_entity_poly.pdbx_seq_one_letter_code
_entity_poly.pdbx_strand_id
1 'polypeptide(L)' 'MPIHSLRHTHAVLLLETGVDMKYIQERLGHGSLRITSDVYAHISKKIETDSISKFKEYMQNIYD' A
#
# COMPACT_ATOMS: atom_id res chain seq x y z
N MET A 1 -19.98 6.90 13.02
CA MET A 1 -18.66 6.72 12.36
C MET A 1 -18.16 8.09 11.93
N PRO A 2 -17.03 8.58 12.47
CA PRO A 2 -16.48 9.86 12.03
C PRO A 2 -16.01 9.74 10.56
N ILE A 3 -16.04 10.85 9.81
CA ILE A 3 -15.63 10.93 8.39
C ILE A 3 -14.23 10.34 8.15
N HIS A 4 -13.35 10.39 9.17
CA HIS A 4 -12.04 9.76 9.17
C HIS A 4 -12.07 8.24 8.94
N SER A 5 -13.09 7.52 9.42
CA SER A 5 -13.22 6.08 9.23
C SER A 5 -13.45 5.72 7.76
N LEU A 6 -14.25 6.50 7.02
CA LEU A 6 -14.46 6.26 5.59
C LEU A 6 -13.22 6.57 4.77
N ARG A 7 -12.49 7.64 5.10
CA ARG A 7 -11.21 7.96 4.46
C ARG A 7 -10.18 6.85 4.70
N HIS A 8 -10.20 6.28 5.90
CA HIS A 8 -9.34 5.16 6.26
C HIS A 8 -9.67 3.89 5.47
N THR A 9 -10.95 3.51 5.41
CA THR A 9 -11.42 2.40 4.58
C THR A 9 -11.05 2.60 3.11
N HIS A 10 -11.21 3.81 2.56
CA HIS A 10 -10.83 4.11 1.18
C HIS A 10 -9.32 3.92 0.94
N ALA A 11 -8.47 4.37 1.87
CA ALA A 11 -7.02 4.19 1.77
C ALA A 11 -6.62 2.70 1.81
N VAL A 12 -7.21 1.93 2.72
CA VAL A 12 -6.99 0.47 2.82
C VAL A 12 -7.36 -0.23 1.52
N LEU A 13 -8.53 0.06 0.95
CA LEU A 13 -8.98 -0.57 -0.30
C LEU A 13 -8.04 -0.26 -1.47
N LEU A 14 -7.56 0.98 -1.59
CA LEU A 14 -6.59 1.34 -2.63
C LEU A 14 -5.27 0.56 -2.47
N LEU A 15 -4.78 0.41 -1.24
CA LEU A 15 -3.57 -0.36 -0.97
C LEU A 15 -3.74 -1.85 -1.29
N GLU A 16 -4.88 -2.44 -0.95
CA GLU A 16 -5.16 -3.85 -1.25
C GLU A 16 -5.19 -4.14 -2.75
N THR A 17 -5.52 -3.14 -3.57
CA THR A 17 -5.44 -3.25 -5.03
C THR A 17 -4.03 -3.07 -5.59
N GLY A 18 -3.02 -2.85 -4.73
CA GLY A 18 -1.62 -2.69 -5.12
C GLY A 18 -1.27 -1.29 -5.64
N VAL A 19 -2.11 -0.29 -5.38
CA VAL A 19 -1.84 1.10 -5.78
C VAL A 19 -0.69 1.66 -4.93
N ASP A 20 0.18 2.43 -5.58
CA ASP A 20 1.35 3.01 -4.94
C ASP A 20 0.99 3.94 -3.77
N MET A 21 1.80 3.84 -2.72
CA MET A 21 1.69 4.60 -1.49
C MET A 21 1.58 6.12 -1.71
N LYS A 22 2.49 6.63 -2.54
CA LYS A 22 2.64 8.05 -2.82
C LYS A 22 1.42 8.56 -3.58
N TYR A 23 0.92 7.76 -4.53
CA TYR A 23 -0.32 8.06 -5.23
C TYR A 23 -1.51 8.17 -4.27
N ILE A 24 -1.66 7.25 -3.33
CA ILE A 24 -2.77 7.28 -2.36
C ILE A 24 -2.65 8.51 -1.45
N GLN A 25 -1.44 8.86 -1.03
CA GLN A 25 -1.18 10.05 -0.24
C GLN A 25 -1.57 11.34 -0.98
N GLU A 26 -1.15 11.47 -2.24
CA GLU A 26 -1.47 12.59 -3.11
C GLU A 26 -2.99 12.68 -3.35
N ARG A 27 -3.64 11.54 -3.66
CA ARG A 27 -5.09 11.44 -3.88
C ARG A 27 -5.93 11.88 -2.68
N LEU A 28 -5.49 11.56 -1.47
CA LEU A 28 -6.22 11.88 -0.24
C LEU A 28 -5.87 13.25 0.34
N GLY A 29 -4.95 13.99 -0.30
CA GLY A 29 -4.50 15.31 0.15
C GLY A 29 -3.81 15.28 1.52
N HIS A 30 -3.22 14.14 1.89
CA HIS A 30 -2.53 14.01 3.17
C HIS A 30 -1.13 14.64 3.07
N GLY A 31 -1.00 15.88 3.54
CA GLY A 31 0.29 16.57 3.70
C GLY A 31 1.22 15.93 4.75
N SER A 32 0.73 14.96 5.54
CA SER A 32 1.52 14.23 6.52
C SER A 32 1.28 12.72 6.42
N LEU A 33 2.37 11.95 6.31
CA LEU A 33 2.44 10.49 6.41
C LEU A 33 1.98 9.93 7.78
N ARG A 34 1.60 10.78 8.74
CA ARG A 34 1.44 10.39 10.14
C ARG A 34 0.08 9.76 10.46
N ILE A 35 -0.98 10.11 9.71
CA ILE A 35 -2.26 9.37 9.75
C ILE A 35 -2.13 8.02 9.04
N THR A 36 -1.03 7.88 8.30
CA THR A 36 -0.68 6.82 7.36
C THR A 36 0.34 5.84 7.99
N SER A 37 0.42 5.70 9.31
CA SER A 37 1.44 4.82 9.93
C SER A 37 0.88 3.49 10.45
N ASP A 38 -0.23 3.51 11.20
CA ASP A 38 -0.71 2.31 11.91
C ASP A 38 -1.31 1.25 10.98
N VAL A 39 -2.13 1.64 10.00
CA VAL A 39 -2.63 0.70 8.98
C VAL A 39 -1.55 0.26 8.00
N TYR A 40 -0.57 1.12 7.80
CA TYR A 40 0.48 0.92 6.82
C TYR A 40 1.52 -0.06 7.29
N ALA A 41 1.79 -0.14 8.60
CA ALA A 41 2.69 -1.14 9.16
C ALA A 41 2.25 -2.59 8.84
N HIS A 42 0.95 -2.87 8.87
CA HIS A 42 0.43 -4.20 8.56
C HIS A 42 0.46 -4.49 7.05
N ILE A 43 -0.02 -3.55 6.23
CA ILE A 43 -0.12 -3.73 4.78
C ILE A 43 1.25 -3.67 4.10
N SER A 44 2.20 -2.87 4.61
CA SER A 44 3.56 -2.77 4.07
C SER A 44 4.28 -4.10 4.10
N LYS A 45 4.11 -4.93 5.15
CA LYS A 45 4.71 -6.28 5.19
C LYS A 45 4.15 -7.19 4.11
N LYS A 46 2.85 -7.07 3.82
CA LYS A 46 2.19 -7.82 2.74
C LYS A 46 2.70 -7.38 1.37
N ILE A 47 2.75 -6.06 1.14
CA ILE A 47 3.28 -5.48 -0.11
C ILE A 47 4.75 -5.87 -0.32
N GLU A 48 5.57 -5.84 0.74
CA GLU A 48 6.97 -6.25 0.68
C GLU A 48 7.11 -7.73 0.27
N THR A 49 6.35 -8.61 0.93
CA THR A 49 6.35 -10.05 0.62
C THR A 49 5.90 -10.32 -0.83
N ASP A 50 4.83 -9.66 -1.27
CA ASP A 50 4.31 -9.78 -2.63
C ASP A 50 5.32 -9.23 -3.67
N SER A 51 5.99 -8.13 -3.36
CA SER A 51 6.99 -7.51 -4.24
C SER A 51 8.23 -8.40 -4.39
N ILE A 52 8.71 -8.98 -3.30
CA ILE A 52 9.82 -9.95 -3.32
C ILE A 52 9.44 -11.19 -4.14
N SER A 53 8.20 -11.67 -4.00
CA SER A 53 7.71 -12.83 -4.75
C SER A 53 7.67 -12.56 -6.25
N LYS A 54 7.11 -11.42 -6.67
CA LYS A 54 7.10 -10.98 -8.07
C LYS A 54 8.51 -10.79 -8.64
N PHE A 55 9.41 -10.20 -7.84
CA PHE A 55 10.80 -10.03 -8.25
C PHE A 55 11.50 -11.38 -8.43
N LYS A 56 11.29 -12.33 -7.52
CA LYS A 56 11.83 -13.68 -7.63
C LYS A 56 11.33 -14.38 -8.90
N GLU A 57 10.05 -14.30 -9.19
CA GLU A 57 9.44 -14.87 -10.40
C GLU A 57 10.04 -14.25 -11.68
N TYR A 58 10.17 -12.92 -11.72
CA TYR A 58 10.82 -12.23 -12.84
C TYR A 58 12.28 -12.66 -13.04
N MET A 59 13.03 -12.80 -11.94
CA MET A 59 14.42 -13.26 -12.01
C MET A 59 14.52 -14.70 -12.48
N GLN A 60 13.65 -15.61 -12.00
CA GLN A 60 13.64 -17.00 -12.46
C GLN A 60 13.37 -17.11 -13.97
N ASN A 61 12.39 -16.35 -14.48
CA ASN A 61 12.08 -16.30 -15.91
C ASN A 61 13.21 -15.76 -16.80
N ILE A 62 14.22 -15.09 -16.22
CA ILE A 62 15.40 -14.60 -16.97
C ILE A 62 16.52 -15.65 -17.01
N TYR A 63 16.61 -16.52 -16.00
CA TYR A 63 17.66 -17.54 -15.89
C TYR A 63 17.29 -18.88 -16.55
N ASP A 64 15.99 -19.13 -16.79
CA ASP A 64 15.47 -20.23 -17.61
C ASP A 64 15.49 -19.89 -19.12
#